data_AF-A0A3D4X3F7-F1
#
_entry.id   AF-A0A3D4X3F7-F1
#
_cell.length_a   1.000
_cell.length_b   1.000
_cell.length_c   1.000
_cell.angle_alpha   90.00
_cell.angle_beta   90.00
_cell.angle_gamma   90.00
#
_symmetry.space_group_name_H-M   'P 1'
#
loop_
_entity.id
_entity.type
_entity.pdbx_description
1 polymer ?
#
loop_
_entity_poly.entity_id
_entity_poly.type
_entity_poly.pdbx_seq_one_letter_code
_entity_poly.pdbx_strand_id
1 'polypeptide(L)'
;MIVQQFRKKPVVIEAIRVADALNAAANSWADLPEWLRADYERGAIVYASDAIFISTLEGQMCANRDDWIIRGVKGELYPCKPDIFAATYEAVSGQPGNQTEAP
;
A
#
# COMPACT_ATOMS: atom_id res chain seq x y z
N MET A 1 -0.76 -2.42 42.59
CA MET A 1 -0.86 -2.72 41.14
C MET A 1 0.51 -2.51 40.52
N ILE A 2 0.98 -3.44 39.70
CA ILE A 2 2.25 -3.27 38.96
C ILE A 2 1.87 -2.80 37.55
N VAL A 3 2.37 -1.64 37.15
CA VAL A 3 2.24 -1.13 35.78
C VAL A 3 3.48 -1.57 35.00
N GLN A 4 3.28 -2.26 33.88
CA GLN A 4 4.35 -2.65 32.95
C GLN A 4 4.18 -1.89 31.65
N GLN A 5 5.29 -1.34 31.15
CA GLN A 5 5.34 -0.59 29.90
C GLN A 5 5.89 -1.49 28.79
N PHE A 6 5.28 -1.44 27.61
CA PHE A 6 5.67 -2.20 26.44
C PHE A 6 5.73 -1.28 25.23
N ARG A 7 6.63 -1.56 24.29
CA ARG A 7 6.73 -0.86 22.99
C ARG A 7 6.32 -1.79 21.85
N LYS A 8 5.72 -1.24 20.80
CA LYS A 8 5.47 -1.98 19.54
C LYS A 8 6.82 -2.39 18.94
N LYS A 9 6.89 -3.59 18.37
CA LYS A 9 8.07 -4.02 17.59
C LYS A 9 8.15 -3.19 16.30
N PRO A 10 9.35 -2.81 15.82
CA PRO A 10 9.49 -2.21 14.49
C PRO A 10 9.05 -3.22 13.44
N VAL A 11 8.33 -2.74 12.42
CA VAL A 11 7.78 -3.55 11.34
C VAL A 11 8.12 -2.87 10.01
N VAL A 12 8.68 -3.65 9.08
CA VAL A 12 8.82 -3.25 7.68
C VAL A 12 7.62 -3.79 6.92
N ILE A 13 7.05 -2.96 6.05
CA ILE A 13 5.91 -3.31 5.19
C ILE A 13 6.28 -3.15 3.71
N GLU A 14 5.49 -3.77 2.85
CA GLU A 14 5.47 -3.48 1.42
C GLU A 14 4.31 -2.52 1.13
N ALA A 15 4.51 -1.57 0.22
CA ALA A 15 3.48 -0.63 -0.20
C ALA A 15 3.66 -0.22 -1.67
N ILE A 16 2.56 0.11 -2.32
CA ILE A 16 2.52 0.63 -3.69
C ILE A 16 1.48 1.75 -3.78
N ARG A 17 1.74 2.80 -4.55
CA ARG A 17 0.73 3.83 -4.82
C ARG A 17 -0.32 3.26 -5.77
N VAL A 18 -1.58 3.62 -5.56
CA VAL A 18 -2.68 3.17 -6.42
C VAL A 18 -2.45 3.62 -7.87
N ALA A 19 -1.99 4.85 -8.10
CA ALA A 19 -1.62 5.32 -9.43
C ALA A 19 -0.59 4.40 -10.13
N ASP A 20 0.45 3.96 -9.41
CA ASP A 20 1.47 3.09 -9.97
C ASP A 20 0.92 1.68 -10.27
N ALA A 21 0.08 1.15 -9.37
CA ALA A 21 -0.61 -0.12 -9.58
C ALA A 21 -1.57 -0.07 -10.79
N LEU A 22 -2.37 1.00 -10.93
CA LEU A 22 -3.26 1.19 -12.07
C LEU A 22 -2.47 1.29 -13.39
N ASN A 23 -1.39 2.06 -13.40
CA ASN A 23 -0.51 2.19 -14.57
C ASN A 23 0.12 0.84 -14.94
N ALA A 24 0.65 0.10 -13.97
CA ALA A 24 1.21 -1.21 -14.23
C ALA A 24 0.14 -2.19 -14.75
N ALA A 25 -1.04 -2.25 -14.13
CA ALA A 25 -2.13 -3.09 -14.59
C ALA A 25 -2.58 -2.79 -16.03
N ALA A 26 -2.54 -1.52 -16.45
CA ALA A 26 -2.92 -1.10 -17.80
C ALA A 26 -1.84 -1.40 -18.86
N ASN A 27 -0.55 -1.42 -18.48
CA ASN A 27 0.56 -1.56 -19.42
C ASN A 27 1.17 -2.97 -19.43
N SER A 28 1.47 -3.52 -18.26
CA SER A 28 2.11 -4.82 -18.07
C SER A 28 1.74 -5.40 -16.70
N TRP A 29 0.88 -6.41 -16.70
CA TRP A 29 0.48 -7.11 -15.48
C TRP A 29 1.68 -7.72 -14.71
N ALA A 30 2.75 -8.06 -15.42
CA ALA A 30 3.99 -8.60 -14.84
C ALA A 30 4.75 -7.57 -13.98
N ASP A 31 4.49 -6.27 -14.15
CA ASP A 31 5.17 -5.20 -13.41
C ASP A 31 4.55 -4.96 -12.03
N LEU A 32 3.38 -5.54 -11.77
CA LEU A 32 2.77 -5.50 -10.44
C LEU A 32 3.60 -6.28 -9.41
N PRO A 33 3.56 -5.90 -8.12
CA PRO A 33 4.08 -6.76 -7.07
C PRO A 33 3.39 -8.12 -7.07
N GLU A 34 4.15 -9.19 -6.85
CA GLU A 34 3.63 -10.56 -6.86
C GLU A 34 2.47 -10.74 -5.87
N TRP A 35 2.57 -10.13 -4.69
CA TRP A 35 1.52 -10.19 -3.69
C TRP A 35 0.22 -9.53 -4.17
N LEU A 36 0.31 -8.40 -4.89
CA LEU A 36 -0.88 -7.68 -5.36
C LEU A 36 -1.58 -8.45 -6.48
N ARG A 37 -0.81 -9.12 -7.35
CA ARG A 37 -1.37 -10.05 -8.34
C ARG A 37 -2.07 -11.23 -7.68
N ALA A 38 -1.41 -11.87 -6.71
CA ALA A 38 -1.97 -13.02 -6.02
C ALA A 38 -3.28 -12.68 -5.29
N ASP A 39 -3.37 -11.48 -4.69
CA ASP A 39 -4.60 -11.01 -4.04
C ASP A 39 -5.71 -10.65 -5.04
N TYR A 40 -5.36 -10.16 -6.24
CA TYR A 40 -6.32 -10.04 -7.34
C TYR A 40 -6.86 -11.40 -7.80
N GLU A 41 -6.00 -12.39 -8.01
CA GLU A 41 -6.41 -13.74 -8.43
C GLU A 41 -7.31 -14.43 -7.41
N ARG A 42 -7.13 -14.12 -6.12
CA ARG A 42 -7.99 -14.58 -5.02
C ARG A 42 -9.33 -13.85 -4.92
N GLY A 43 -9.54 -12.80 -5.73
CA GLY A 43 -10.72 -11.95 -5.67
C GLY A 43 -10.74 -10.98 -4.48
N ALA A 44 -9.61 -10.79 -3.80
CA ALA A 44 -9.50 -9.82 -2.71
C ALA A 44 -9.35 -8.38 -3.23
N ILE A 45 -8.98 -8.22 -4.51
CA ILE A 45 -8.78 -6.92 -5.15
C ILE A 45 -9.60 -6.83 -6.43
N VAL A 46 -10.24 -5.67 -6.63
CA VAL A 46 -10.91 -5.33 -7.88
C VAL A 46 -10.39 -3.99 -8.40
N TYR A 47 -9.86 -3.97 -9.62
CA TYR A 47 -9.43 -2.76 -10.30
C TYR A 47 -10.62 -2.08 -10.97
N ALA A 48 -10.80 -0.79 -10.71
CA ALA A 48 -11.72 0.10 -11.40
C ALA A 48 -10.92 1.17 -12.17
N SER A 49 -11.61 2.03 -12.92
CA SER A 49 -11.00 3.01 -13.82
C SER A 49 -9.97 3.92 -13.13
N ASP A 50 -10.29 4.41 -11.92
CA ASP A 50 -9.47 5.38 -11.17
C ASP A 50 -9.29 4.99 -9.68
N ALA A 51 -9.63 3.75 -9.34
CA ALA A 51 -9.60 3.26 -7.96
C ALA A 51 -9.37 1.75 -7.91
N ILE A 52 -8.96 1.27 -6.74
CA ILE A 52 -8.82 -0.15 -6.43
C ILE A 52 -9.66 -0.45 -5.20
N PHE A 53 -10.55 -1.44 -5.31
CA PHE A 53 -11.33 -1.93 -4.18
C PHE A 53 -10.61 -3.11 -3.53
N ILE A 54 -10.51 -3.08 -2.21
CA ILE A 54 -9.80 -4.06 -1.41
C ILE A 54 -10.77 -4.68 -0.41
N SER A 55 -10.87 -6.00 -0.40
CA SER A 55 -11.59 -6.76 0.61
C SER A 55 -10.76 -6.83 1.89
N THR A 56 -11.08 -5.97 2.86
CA THR A 56 -10.43 -5.93 4.18
C THR A 56 -11.23 -6.71 5.23
N LEU A 57 -10.71 -6.83 6.45
CA LEU A 57 -11.43 -7.47 7.57
C LEU A 57 -12.67 -6.66 8.00
N GLU A 58 -12.67 -5.37 7.71
CA GLU A 58 -13.72 -4.39 7.99
C GLU A 58 -14.74 -4.28 6.84
N GLY A 59 -14.53 -5.03 5.75
CA GLY A 59 -15.35 -5.01 4.55
C GLY A 59 -14.62 -4.45 3.34
N GLN A 60 -15.35 -4.22 2.25
CA GLN A 60 -14.77 -3.68 1.03
C GLN A 60 -14.44 -2.19 1.20
N MET A 61 -13.18 -1.82 0.97
CA MET A 61 -12.69 -0.45 1.06
C MET A 61 -12.21 0.06 -0.30
N CYS A 62 -12.30 1.35 -0.54
CA CYS A 62 -11.84 2.00 -1.77
C CYS A 62 -10.48 2.68 -1.54
N ALA A 63 -9.51 2.36 -2.39
CA ALA A 63 -8.24 3.06 -2.53
C ALA A 63 -8.29 3.92 -3.81
N ASN A 64 -8.26 5.24 -3.64
CA ASN A 64 -8.29 6.18 -4.77
C ASN A 64 -6.88 6.35 -5.35
N ARG A 65 -6.78 6.95 -6.54
CA ARG A 65 -5.54 7.13 -7.28
C ARG A 65 -4.33 7.63 -6.47
N ASP A 66 -4.55 8.57 -5.55
CA ASP A 66 -3.46 9.15 -4.74
C ASP A 66 -3.10 8.29 -3.52
N ASP A 67 -3.97 7.37 -3.12
CA ASP A 67 -3.80 6.53 -1.94
C ASP A 67 -2.67 5.49 -2.14
N TRP A 68 -2.25 4.89 -1.04
CA TRP A 68 -1.35 3.74 -1.01
C TRP A 68 -2.15 2.46 -0.74
N ILE A 69 -1.66 1.34 -1.25
CA ILE A 69 -2.03 0.01 -0.79
C ILE A 69 -0.86 -0.53 0.01
N ILE A 70 -1.11 -0.82 1.29
CA ILE A 70 -0.12 -1.41 2.19
C ILE A 70 -0.42 -2.88 2.42
N ARG A 71 0.64 -3.67 2.54
CA ARG A 71 0.57 -5.07 2.95
C ARG A 71 1.02 -5.21 4.40
N GLY A 72 0.09 -5.61 5.26
CA GLY A 72 0.33 -5.91 6.66
C GLY A 72 1.14 -7.19 6.88
N VAL A 73 1.51 -7.43 8.13
CA VAL A 73 2.48 -8.47 8.51
C VAL A 73 1.96 -9.89 8.27
N LYS A 74 0.64 -10.08 8.30
CA LYS A 74 0.02 -11.39 8.01
C LYS A 74 -0.51 -11.47 6.57
N GLY A 75 -0.13 -10.53 5.71
CA GLY A 75 -0.54 -10.44 4.32
C GLY A 75 -1.86 -9.72 4.09
N GLU A 76 -2.49 -9.15 5.13
CA GLU A 76 -3.69 -8.33 5.00
C GLU A 76 -3.41 -7.05 4.20
N LEU A 77 -4.38 -6.63 3.37
CA LEU A 77 -4.24 -5.44 2.54
C LEU A 77 -5.12 -4.31 3.06
N TYR A 78 -4.59 -3.10 3.03
CA TYR A 78 -5.32 -1.90 3.43
C TYR A 78 -5.05 -0.73 2.49
N PRO A 79 -6.07 0.08 2.17
CA PRO A 79 -5.84 1.41 1.66
C PRO A 79 -5.25 2.30 2.76
N CYS A 80 -4.31 3.17 2.40
CA CYS A 80 -3.70 4.12 3.31
C CYS A 80 -3.63 5.50 2.66
N LYS A 81 -4.12 6.52 3.37
CA LYS A 81 -4.10 7.89 2.87
C LYS A 81 -2.67 8.43 2.82
N PRO A 82 -2.31 9.29 1.86
CA PRO A 82 -0.92 9.72 1.65
C PRO A 82 -0.30 10.43 2.86
N ASP A 83 -1.09 11.27 3.52
CA ASP A 83 -0.71 11.99 4.75
C ASP A 83 -0.49 11.02 5.91
N ILE A 84 -1.35 10.03 6.08
CA ILE A 84 -1.19 8.97 7.08
C ILE A 84 0.05 8.13 6.78
N PHE A 85 0.27 7.76 5.52
CA PHE A 85 1.41 6.96 5.10
C PHE A 85 2.73 7.68 5.41
N ALA A 86 2.85 8.94 4.97
CA ALA A 86 4.05 9.76 5.19
C ALA A 86 4.33 10.05 6.67
N ALA A 87 3.29 10.16 7.50
CA ALA A 87 3.44 10.34 8.93
C ALA A 87 3.83 9.04 9.68
N THR A 88 3.60 7.87 9.07
CA THR A 88 3.74 6.56 9.74
C THR A 88 4.97 5.78 9.27
N TYR A 89 5.36 5.92 8.00
CA TYR A 89 6.36 5.07 7.36
C TYR A 89 7.50 5.89 6.75
N GLU A 90 8.70 5.33 6.84
CA GLU A 90 9.90 5.83 6.18
C GLU A 90 10.50 4.71 5.31
N ALA A 91 11.24 5.09 4.26
CA ALA A 91 11.90 4.12 3.40
C ALA A 91 13.04 3.41 4.15
N VAL A 92 13.08 2.09 4.09
CA VAL A 92 14.10 1.26 4.79
C VAL A 92 15.52 1.47 4.27
N SER A 93 15.66 1.97 3.05
CA SER A 93 16.93 2.33 2.44
C SER A 93 16.67 3.55 1.57
N GLY A 94 17.22 4.70 1.95
CA GLY A 94 17.00 5.98 1.26
C GLY A 94 17.28 5.89 -0.24
N GLN A 95 16.23 5.79 -1.04
CA GLN A 95 16.26 6.26 -2.41
C GLN A 95 16.01 7.77 -2.35
N PRO A 96 16.89 8.60 -2.91
CA PRO A 96 16.66 10.03 -2.91
C PRO A 96 15.34 10.28 -3.64
N GLY A 97 14.45 11.04 -3.01
CA GLY A 97 13.29 11.57 -3.71
C GLY A 97 13.78 12.23 -4.99
N ASN A 98 13.16 11.87 -6.12
CA ASN A 98 13.33 12.58 -7.36
C ASN A 98 12.84 14.02 -7.15
N GLN A 99 13.73 14.88 -6.67
CA GLN A 99 13.57 16.32 -6.66
C GLN A 99 13.66 16.76 -8.12
N THR A 100 12.53 16.89 -8.78
CA THR A 100 12.46 17.78 -9.94
C THR A 100 12.45 19.21 -9.38
N GLU A 101 13.64 19.74 -9.11
CA GLU A 101 13.85 21.18 -9.04
C GLU A 101 14.04 21.73 -10.45
N ALA A 102 13.14 22.66 -10.79
CA ALA A 102 13.33 23.83 -11.64
C ALA A 102 13.49 23.59 -13.17
N PRO A 103 13.20 24.60 -14.00
CA PRO A 103 13.81 25.94 -13.94
C PRO A 103 13.04 27.01 -13.16
#